data_AF-I1VI36-F1
#
_entry.id   AF-I1VI36-F1
#
_cell.length_a   1.000
_cell.length_b   1.000
_cell.length_c   1.000
_cell.angle_alpha   90.00
_cell.angle_beta   90.00
_cell.angle_gamma   90.00
#
_symmetry.space_group_name_H-M   'P 1'
#
loop_
_entity.id
_entity.type
_entity.pdbx_description
1 polymer ?
#
loop_
_entity_poly.entity_id
_entity_poly.type
_entity_poly.pdbx_seq_one_letter_code
_entity_poly.pdbx_strand_id
1 'polypeptide(L)'
;GGDFTTTVEVYVPINGRGLQGGTSHYLGQNFSKMFDIVFEDPETNEKTLVHQNSWGLSTRSIGAMVLIHSDNTGLVLPPRVAAVQVVIIPCGITVNSTENERKTLCDKCEEYEGKLKAAGIKSRGDY
;
A
#
# COMPACT_ATOMS: atom_id res chain seq x y z
N GLY A 1 22.08 -9.94 16.27
CA GLY A 1 22.75 -10.23 14.99
C GLY A 1 23.26 -8.96 14.36
N GLY A 2 22.45 -7.91 14.26
CA GLY A 2 22.94 -6.56 13.97
C GLY A 2 23.36 -5.79 15.21
N ASP A 3 23.87 -4.57 14.99
CA ASP A 3 24.30 -3.63 16.03
C ASP A 3 23.10 -2.89 16.64
N PHE A 4 22.29 -2.22 15.81
CA PHE A 4 21.01 -1.65 16.25
C PHE A 4 19.88 -1.86 15.25
N THR A 5 18.66 -1.64 15.72
CA THR A 5 17.42 -1.75 14.91
C THR A 5 16.55 -0.53 15.14
N THR A 6 16.06 0.05 14.05
CA THR A 6 15.03 1.08 14.04
C THR A 6 13.71 0.48 13.53
N THR A 7 12.59 1.04 13.98
CA THR A 7 11.26 0.53 13.69
C THR A 7 10.26 1.68 13.49
N VAL A 8 9.22 1.41 12.71
CA VAL A 8 8.02 2.25 12.67
C VAL A 8 6.88 1.52 13.38
N GLU A 9 6.35 2.14 14.43
CA GLU A 9 5.29 1.56 15.25
C GLU A 9 3.93 2.16 14.90
N VAL A 10 2.93 1.29 14.87
CA VAL A 10 1.55 1.65 14.51
C VAL A 10 0.64 1.35 15.68
N TYR A 11 -0.23 2.30 16.03
CA TYR A 11 -1.22 2.10 17.08
C TYR A 11 -2.54 1.58 16.49
N VAL A 12 -3.11 0.54 17.11
CA VAL A 12 -4.38 -0.07 16.73
C VAL A 12 -5.46 0.33 17.75
N PRO A 13 -6.38 1.27 17.41
CA PRO A 13 -7.31 1.84 18.39
C PRO A 13 -8.27 0.83 19.01
N ILE A 14 -8.78 -0.13 18.21
CA ILE A 14 -9.85 -1.03 18.63
C ILE A 14 -9.46 -1.96 19.80
N ASN A 15 -8.16 -2.27 19.94
CA ASN A 15 -7.66 -3.14 21.01
C ASN A 15 -6.56 -2.48 21.86
N GLY A 16 -6.21 -1.23 21.56
CA GLY A 16 -5.20 -0.46 22.29
C GLY A 16 -3.77 -0.98 22.18
N ARG A 17 -3.44 -1.79 21.15
CA ARG A 17 -2.12 -2.43 21.00
C ARG A 17 -1.24 -1.73 19.97
N GLY A 18 0.07 -1.83 20.18
CA GLY A 18 1.08 -1.50 19.18
C GLY A 18 1.28 -2.62 18.16
N LEU A 19 1.63 -2.25 16.94
CA LEU A 19 1.97 -3.13 15.83
C LEU A 19 3.22 -2.61 15.13
N GLN A 20 4.28 -3.41 15.12
CA GLN A 20 5.49 -3.10 14.34
C GLN A 20 5.16 -3.16 12.85
N GLY A 21 5.25 -2.00 12.19
CA GLY A 21 4.89 -1.80 10.77
C GLY A 21 6.02 -2.13 9.80
N GLY A 22 7.28 -1.98 10.21
CA GLY A 22 8.45 -2.28 9.40
C GLY A 22 9.74 -2.07 10.19
N THR A 23 10.83 -2.69 9.75
CA THR A 23 12.11 -2.65 10.46
C THR A 23 13.26 -2.24 9.53
N SER A 24 14.26 -1.59 10.11
CA SER A 24 15.55 -1.34 9.48
C SER A 24 16.65 -1.64 10.49
N HIS A 25 17.64 -2.41 10.08
CA HIS A 25 18.71 -2.91 10.91
C HIS A 25 20.03 -2.36 10.40
N TYR A 26 20.78 -1.73 11.29
CA TYR A 26 22.21 -1.54 11.08
C TYR A 26 22.91 -2.79 11.59
N LEU A 27 23.51 -3.55 10.68
CA LEU A 27 24.14 -4.83 11.00
C LEU A 27 25.61 -4.66 11.42
N GLY A 28 26.16 -3.47 11.21
CA GLY A 28 27.58 -3.20 11.39
C GLY A 28 28.42 -4.13 10.52
N GLN A 29 29.46 -4.70 11.11
CA GLN A 29 30.35 -5.66 10.45
C GLN A 29 30.13 -7.11 10.94
N ASN A 30 29.05 -7.38 11.69
CA ASN A 30 28.83 -8.70 12.29
C ASN A 30 28.69 -9.79 11.21
N PHE A 31 27.94 -9.50 10.14
CA PHE A 31 27.70 -10.45 9.07
C PHE A 31 28.85 -10.48 8.06
N SER A 32 29.47 -9.35 7.76
CA SER A 32 30.64 -9.32 6.86
C SER A 32 31.80 -10.11 7.45
N LYS A 33 31.98 -10.08 8.77
CA LYS A 33 32.95 -10.94 9.46
C LYS A 33 32.58 -12.42 9.41
N MET A 34 31.30 -12.75 9.52
CA MET A 34 30.83 -14.14 9.50
C MET A 34 30.92 -14.79 8.11
N PHE A 35 30.81 -13.99 7.05
CA PHE A 35 30.78 -14.44 5.66
C PHE A 35 32.00 -14.00 4.85
N ASP A 36 33.07 -13.52 5.50
CA ASP A 36 34.31 -13.03 4.88
C ASP A 36 34.10 -12.01 3.74
N ILE A 37 33.18 -11.07 3.95
CA ILE A 37 32.87 -10.00 2.98
C ILE A 37 33.80 -8.80 3.23
N VAL A 38 34.88 -8.73 2.46
CA VAL A 38 35.94 -7.72 2.60
C VAL A 38 36.23 -7.01 1.27
N PHE A 39 36.78 -5.79 1.35
CA PHE A 39 37.37 -5.06 0.23
C PHE A 39 38.78 -4.57 0.62
N GLU A 40 39.58 -4.18 -0.36
CA GLU A 40 40.89 -3.56 -0.13
C GLU A 40 40.73 -2.04 -0.09
N ASP A 41 41.16 -1.43 1.01
CA ASP A 41 41.06 0.02 1.20
C ASP A 41 41.99 0.76 0.24
N PRO A 42 41.50 1.72 -0.56
CA PRO A 42 42.32 2.38 -1.58
C PRO A 42 43.38 3.32 -0.99
N GLU A 43 43.25 3.75 0.26
CA GLU A 43 44.21 4.63 0.93
C GLU A 43 45.26 3.81 1.71
N THR A 44 44.83 2.75 2.39
CA THR A 44 45.72 1.95 3.25
C THR A 44 46.21 0.65 2.62
N ASN A 45 45.57 0.18 1.54
CA ASN A 45 45.72 -1.16 0.94
C ASN A 45 45.48 -2.32 1.93
N GLU A 46 44.72 -2.08 3.00
CA GLU A 46 44.37 -3.10 3.98
C GLU A 46 43.03 -3.77 3.67
N LYS A 47 42.84 -5.02 4.09
CA LYS A 47 41.55 -5.70 4.00
C LYS A 47 40.57 -5.13 5.05
N THR A 48 39.51 -4.50 4.57
CA THR A 48 38.49 -3.87 5.41
C THR A 48 37.15 -4.57 5.26
N LEU A 49 36.44 -4.75 6.39
CA LEU A 49 35.10 -5.34 6.44
C LEU A 49 34.04 -4.32 6.02
N VAL A 50 33.07 -4.75 5.21
CA VAL A 50 31.97 -3.88 4.82
C VAL A 50 30.96 -3.68 5.96
N HIS A 51 30.40 -2.47 6.06
CA HIS A 51 29.26 -2.20 6.91
C HIS A 51 27.97 -2.57 6.17
N GLN A 52 27.06 -3.28 6.84
CA GLN A 52 25.84 -3.80 6.22
C GLN A 52 24.58 -3.28 6.92
N ASN A 53 23.54 -3.13 6.12
CA ASN A 53 22.17 -2.87 6.56
C ASN A 53 21.24 -3.94 6.00
N SER A 54 20.14 -4.22 6.69
CA SER A 54 18.98 -4.92 6.11
C SER A 54 17.70 -4.25 6.58
N TRP A 55 16.63 -4.37 5.79
CA TRP A 55 15.35 -3.74 6.11
C TRP A 55 14.21 -4.58 5.53
N GLY A 56 13.06 -4.52 6.20
CA GLY A 56 11.93 -5.40 5.92
C GLY A 56 10.59 -4.68 6.05
N LEU A 57 9.75 -4.89 5.04
CA LEU A 57 8.34 -4.52 5.03
C LEU A 57 7.56 -5.72 4.46
N SER A 58 6.39 -6.00 5.01
CA SER A 58 5.57 -7.13 4.57
C SER A 58 4.12 -6.73 4.30
N THR A 59 3.33 -7.69 3.84
CA THR A 59 1.87 -7.57 3.67
C THR A 59 1.12 -7.34 4.98
N ARG A 60 1.80 -7.37 6.13
CA ARG A 60 1.27 -6.86 7.42
C ARG A 60 0.72 -5.44 7.29
N SER A 61 1.28 -4.63 6.39
CA SER A 61 0.77 -3.29 6.03
C SER A 61 -0.71 -3.30 5.62
N ILE A 62 -1.18 -4.33 4.90
CA ILE A 62 -2.59 -4.48 4.53
C ILE A 62 -3.44 -4.75 5.78
N GLY A 63 -2.99 -5.64 6.66
CA GLY A 63 -3.67 -5.91 7.93
C GLY A 63 -3.75 -4.67 8.83
N ALA A 64 -2.68 -3.88 8.90
CA ALA A 64 -2.67 -2.61 9.62
C ALA A 64 -3.70 -1.63 9.04
N MET A 65 -3.75 -1.46 7.72
CA MET A 65 -4.74 -0.62 7.04
C MET A 65 -6.18 -1.04 7.39
N VAL A 66 -6.47 -2.35 7.36
CA VAL A 66 -7.79 -2.87 7.73
C VAL A 66 -8.13 -2.54 9.18
N LEU A 67 -7.23 -2.82 10.12
CA LEU A 67 -7.47 -2.59 11.56
C LEU A 67 -7.66 -1.12 11.95
N ILE A 68 -7.11 -0.19 11.16
CA ILE A 68 -7.08 1.25 11.49
C ILE A 68 -8.21 2.00 10.80
N HIS A 69 -8.47 1.69 9.53
CA HIS A 69 -9.40 2.49 8.72
C HIS A 69 -10.81 1.90 8.62
N SER A 70 -10.97 0.59 8.83
CA SER A 70 -12.30 -0.04 8.72
C SER A 70 -13.25 0.45 9.82
N ASP A 71 -14.54 0.40 9.52
CA ASP A 71 -15.61 0.80 10.42
C ASP A 71 -16.72 -0.26 10.48
N ASN A 72 -17.83 0.07 11.12
CA ASN A 72 -18.98 -0.85 11.28
C ASN A 72 -19.70 -1.17 9.95
N THR A 73 -19.43 -0.43 8.88
CA THR A 73 -19.95 -0.69 7.53
C THR A 73 -19.02 -1.57 6.70
N GLY A 74 -17.75 -1.73 7.13
CA GLY A 74 -16.79 -2.64 6.54
C GLY A 74 -15.46 -1.98 6.20
N LEU A 75 -14.87 -2.40 5.07
CA LEU A 75 -13.54 -1.98 4.65
C LEU A 75 -13.53 -0.55 4.12
N VAL A 76 -12.63 0.27 4.64
CA VAL A 76 -12.33 1.61 4.11
C VAL A 76 -10.93 1.60 3.50
N LEU A 77 -10.85 1.71 2.18
CA LEU A 77 -9.58 1.75 1.45
C LEU A 77 -9.06 3.19 1.35
N PRO A 78 -7.81 3.49 1.80
CA PRO A 78 -7.20 4.79 1.53
C PRO A 78 -7.10 5.05 0.02
N PRO A 79 -7.54 6.22 -0.48
CA PRO A 79 -7.73 6.44 -1.93
C PRO A 79 -6.50 6.19 -2.80
N ARG A 80 -5.29 6.40 -2.27
CA ARG A 80 -4.04 6.20 -3.04
C ARG A 80 -3.81 4.72 -3.39
N VAL A 81 -4.18 3.80 -2.50
CA VAL A 81 -3.97 2.35 -2.67
C VAL A 81 -5.22 1.60 -3.12
N ALA A 82 -6.40 2.26 -3.13
CA ALA A 82 -7.64 1.65 -3.62
C ALA A 82 -7.53 1.30 -5.11
N ALA A 83 -7.78 0.04 -5.49
CA ALA A 83 -7.74 -0.39 -6.89
C ALA A 83 -8.84 0.29 -7.74
N VAL A 84 -10.01 0.49 -7.12
CA VAL A 84 -11.09 1.34 -7.63
C VAL A 84 -11.31 2.44 -6.61
N GLN A 85 -11.17 3.69 -7.04
CA GLN A 85 -11.41 4.89 -6.23
C GLN A 85 -12.86 5.34 -6.31
N VAL A 86 -13.48 5.21 -7.48
CA VAL A 86 -14.88 5.61 -7.73
C VAL A 86 -15.59 4.49 -8.48
N VAL A 87 -16.71 4.02 -7.94
CA VAL A 87 -17.64 3.12 -8.63
C VAL A 87 -18.83 3.93 -9.10
N ILE A 88 -19.23 3.78 -10.36
CA ILE A 88 -20.41 4.44 -10.94
C ILE A 88 -21.51 3.40 -11.09
N ILE A 89 -22.65 3.64 -10.44
CA ILE A 89 -23.80 2.73 -10.42
C ILE A 89 -25.02 3.48 -10.98
N PRO A 90 -25.67 2.99 -12.06
CA PRO A 90 -26.90 3.57 -12.55
C PRO A 90 -28.05 3.27 -11.57
N CYS A 91 -28.82 4.29 -11.23
CA CYS A 91 -29.95 4.18 -10.30
C CYS A 91 -31.26 4.59 -10.99
N GLY A 92 -32.40 4.10 -10.48
CA GLY A 92 -33.73 4.53 -10.95
C GLY A 92 -34.23 3.82 -12.21
N ILE A 93 -33.57 2.75 -12.66
CA ILE A 93 -34.11 1.87 -13.71
C ILE A 93 -35.27 1.06 -13.12
N THR A 94 -36.44 1.15 -13.74
CA THR A 94 -37.64 0.41 -13.34
C THR A 94 -38.11 -0.54 -14.45
N VAL A 95 -39.12 -1.35 -14.13
CA VAL A 95 -39.81 -2.22 -15.11
C VAL A 95 -40.45 -1.44 -16.25
N ASN A 96 -40.82 -0.17 -16.01
CA ASN A 96 -41.46 0.70 -16.99
C ASN A 96 -40.45 1.56 -17.78
N SER A 97 -39.18 1.54 -17.38
CA SER A 97 -38.14 2.30 -18.10
C SER A 97 -37.97 1.76 -19.50
N THR A 98 -38.09 2.64 -20.48
CA THR A 98 -37.90 2.32 -21.89
C THR A 98 -36.44 1.98 -22.17
N GLU A 99 -36.20 1.24 -23.26
CA GLU A 99 -34.84 0.91 -23.69
C GLU A 99 -34.00 2.16 -23.99
N ASN A 100 -34.64 3.21 -24.52
CA ASN A 100 -33.96 4.48 -24.79
C ASN A 100 -33.55 5.22 -23.51
N GLU A 101 -34.39 5.21 -22.47
CA GLU A 101 -34.04 5.78 -21.16
C GLU A 101 -32.89 5.02 -20.50
N ARG A 102 -32.93 3.68 -20.54
CA ARG A 102 -31.84 2.83 -20.02
C ARG A 102 -30.53 3.11 -20.73
N LYS A 103 -30.56 3.16 -22.07
CA LYS A 103 -29.39 3.47 -22.89
C LYS A 103 -28.84 4.87 -22.56
N THR A 104 -29.71 5.87 -22.50
CA THR A 104 -29.30 7.25 -22.19
C THR A 104 -28.63 7.35 -20.83
N LEU A 105 -29.12 6.62 -19.83
CA LEU A 105 -28.52 6.58 -18.50
C LEU A 105 -27.14 5.91 -18.52
N CYS A 106 -27.01 4.74 -19.15
CA CYS A 106 -25.73 4.04 -19.27
C CYS A 106 -24.70 4.85 -20.07
N ASP A 107 -25.10 5.46 -21.19
CA ASP A 107 -24.24 6.34 -21.99
C ASP A 107 -23.69 7.51 -21.14
N LYS A 108 -24.50 8.04 -20.21
CA LYS A 108 -24.04 9.07 -19.25
C LYS A 108 -23.09 8.52 -18.20
N CYS A 109 -23.31 7.31 -17.68
CA CYS A 109 -22.37 6.66 -16.79
C CYS A 109 -21.00 6.48 -17.46
N GLU A 110 -20.97 6.02 -18.70
CA GLU A 110 -19.74 5.87 -19.49
C GLU A 110 -19.05 7.22 -19.75
N GLU A 111 -19.81 8.27 -20.06
CA GLU A 111 -19.29 9.63 -20.21
C GLU A 111 -18.57 10.11 -18.94
N TYR A 112 -19.17 9.91 -17.76
CA TYR A 112 -18.55 10.28 -16.49
C TYR A 112 -17.35 9.41 -16.14
N GLU A 113 -17.41 8.11 -16.40
CA GLU A 113 -16.26 7.21 -16.24
C GLU A 113 -15.07 7.71 -17.08
N GLY A 114 -15.31 8.07 -18.35
CA GLY A 114 -14.31 8.64 -19.24
C GLY A 114 -13.69 9.93 -18.69
N LYS A 115 -14.53 10.86 -18.19
CA LYS A 115 -14.07 12.12 -17.57
C LYS A 115 -13.19 11.88 -16.34
N LEU A 116 -13.58 10.95 -15.47
CA LEU A 116 -12.81 10.62 -14.26
C LEU A 116 -11.47 9.96 -14.62
N LYS A 117 -11.47 9.01 -15.57
CA LYS A 117 -10.23 8.39 -16.08
C LYS A 117 -9.29 9.42 -16.71
N ALA A 118 -9.82 10.36 -17.50
CA ALA A 118 -9.03 11.44 -18.10
C ALA A 118 -8.39 12.37 -17.05
N ALA A 119 -9.02 12.51 -15.87
CA ALA A 119 -8.48 13.23 -14.73
C ALA A 119 -7.50 12.38 -13.86
N GLY A 120 -7.19 11.15 -14.25
CA GLY A 120 -6.29 10.24 -13.53
C GLY A 120 -6.94 9.49 -12.35
N ILE A 121 -8.27 9.48 -12.26
CA ILE A 121 -9.01 8.79 -11.20
C ILE A 121 -9.31 7.35 -11.65
N LYS A 122 -8.97 6.37 -10.80
CA LYS A 122 -9.26 4.94 -11.01
C LYS A 122 -10.76 4.68 -10.83
N SER A 123 -11.53 4.90 -11.89
CA SER A 123 -12.98 4.69 -11.89
C SER A 123 -13.40 3.43 -12.64
N ARG A 124 -14.53 2.86 -12.24
CA ARG A 124 -15.15 1.67 -12.85
C ARG A 124 -16.67 1.81 -12.82
N GLY A 125 -17.34 1.61 -13.95
CA GLY A 125 -18.78 1.43 -14.00
C GLY A 125 -19.23 0.02 -13.62
N ASP A 126 -20.39 -0.06 -12.97
CA ASP A 126 -21.12 -1.28 -12.65
C ASP A 126 -22.56 -1.09 -13.16
N TYR A 127 -22.77 -1.42 -14.43
CA TYR A 127 -24.00 -1.16 -15.21
C TYR A 127 -24.39 -2.36 -16.07
#